data_AF-A0A7K1V8K5-F1
#
_entry.id   AF-A0A7K1V8K5-F1
#
_cell.length_a   1.000
_cell.length_b   1.000
_cell.length_c   1.000
_cell.angle_alpha   90.00
_cell.angle_beta   90.00
_cell.angle_gamma   90.00
#
_symmetry.space_group_name_H-M   'P 1'
#
loop_
_entity.id
_entity.type
_entity.pdbx_description
1 polymer ?
#
loop_
_entity_poly.entity_id
_entity_poly.type
_entity_poly.pdbx_seq_one_letter_code
_entity_poly.pdbx_strand_id
1 'polypeptide(L)' 'MPATCPECSWPAPTLVSAHGDLRYLRCVCGKWLIEEHAVVIAAAGDSAFAESGDPARAGIGHAETSSRLRQ' A
#
# COMPACT_ATOMS: atom_id res chain seq x y z
N MET A 1 12.35 -11.89 -16.36
CA MET A 1 11.80 -12.64 -15.21
C MET A 1 10.64 -11.83 -14.65
N PRO A 2 9.59 -12.45 -14.08
CA PRO A 2 8.50 -11.67 -13.50
C PRO A 2 8.98 -10.95 -12.23
N ALA A 3 8.64 -9.68 -12.10
CA ALA A 3 8.88 -8.91 -10.88
C ALA A 3 8.31 -9.65 -9.66
N THR A 4 9.12 -9.86 -8.62
CA THR A 4 8.65 -10.42 -7.35
C THR A 4 8.39 -9.28 -6.38
N CYS A 5 7.26 -9.30 -5.67
CA CYS A 5 6.98 -8.31 -4.65
C CYS A 5 7.96 -8.48 -3.47
N PRO A 6 8.74 -7.45 -3.09
CA PRO A 6 9.70 -7.55 -1.99
C PRO A 6 9.03 -7.67 -0.61
N GLU A 7 7.75 -7.31 -0.50
CA GLU A 7 7.01 -7.34 0.77
C GLU A 7 6.42 -8.72 1.09
N CYS A 8 5.72 -9.33 0.13
CA CYS A 8 4.99 -10.59 0.36
C CYS A 8 5.55 -11.78 -0.44
N SER A 9 6.65 -11.58 -1.18
CA SER A 9 7.26 -12.58 -2.05
C SER A 9 6.35 -13.14 -3.16
N TRP A 10 5.23 -12.46 -3.47
CA TRP A 10 4.34 -12.88 -4.55
C TRP A 10 5.03 -12.74 -5.92
N PRO A 11 5.11 -13.81 -6.73
CA PRO A 11 5.96 -13.84 -7.92
C PRO A 11 5.30 -13.30 -9.18
N ALA A 12 4.01 -12.97 -9.15
CA ALA A 12 3.27 -12.50 -10.33
C ALA A 12 2.34 -11.30 -10.03
N PRO A 13 2.91 -10.11 -9.75
CA PRO A 13 2.16 -8.86 -9.68
C PRO A 13 1.43 -8.59 -11.00
N THR A 14 0.22 -8.02 -10.93
CA THR A 14 -0.61 -7.74 -12.11
C THR A 14 -0.20 -6.42 -12.73
N LEU A 15 0.03 -6.39 -14.05
CA LEU A 15 0.27 -5.14 -14.80
C LEU A 15 -1.00 -4.29 -14.84
N VAL A 16 -0.88 -3.03 -14.42
CA VAL A 16 -1.98 -2.05 -14.45
C VAL A 16 -1.78 -1.05 -15.58
N SER A 17 -0.57 -0.53 -15.76
CA SER A 17 -0.23 0.42 -16.83
C SER A 17 1.22 0.28 -17.27
N ALA A 18 1.51 0.71 -18.50
CA ALA A 18 2.86 0.77 -19.06
C ALA A 18 3.09 2.08 -19.82
N HIS A 19 4.26 2.69 -19.61
CA HIS A 19 4.69 3.95 -20.21
C HIS A 19 6.16 3.84 -20.64
N GLY A 20 6.38 3.48 -21.90
CA GLY A 20 7.73 3.14 -22.38
C GLY A 20 8.27 1.91 -21.65
N ASP A 21 9.46 2.03 -21.06
CA ASP A 21 10.10 0.96 -20.30
C ASP A 21 9.59 0.86 -18.85
N LEU A 22 8.78 1.81 -18.40
CA LEU A 22 8.16 1.79 -17.08
C LEU A 22 6.86 0.99 -17.08
N ARG A 23 6.73 0.10 -16.10
CA ARG A 23 5.53 -0.70 -15.83
C ARG A 23 5.07 -0.50 -14.41
N TYR A 24 3.79 -0.18 -14.25
CA TYR A 24 3.12 -0.04 -12.96
C TYR A 24 2.34 -1.31 -12.68
N LEU A 25 2.72 -2.02 -11.62
CA LEU A 25 2.19 -3.31 -11.23
C LEU A 25 1.47 -3.23 -9.88
N ARG A 26 0.43 -4.04 -9.69
CA ARG A 26 -0.28 -4.20 -8.42
C ARG A 26 -0.04 -5.58 -7.85
N CYS A 27 0.41 -5.64 -6.61
CA CYS A 27 0.52 -6.91 -5.89
C CYS A 27 -0.78 -7.24 -5.14
N VAL A 28 -1.05 -8.53 -4.94
CA VAL A 28 -2.18 -9.03 -4.15
C VAL A 28 -2.13 -8.61 -2.67
N CYS A 29 -0.94 -8.32 -2.14
CA CYS A 29 -0.79 -7.77 -0.78
C CYS A 29 -1.16 -6.28 -0.66
N GLY A 30 -1.53 -5.63 -1.77
CA GLY A 30 -1.92 -4.23 -1.76
C GLY A 30 -0.75 -3.25 -1.86
N LYS A 31 0.44 -3.69 -2.28
CA LYS A 31 1.56 -2.79 -2.65
C LYS A 31 1.57 -2.49 -4.15
N TRP A 32 2.01 -1.28 -4.49
CA TRP A 32 2.30 -0.88 -5.87
C TRP A 32 3.78 -1.12 -6.15
N LEU A 33 4.10 -1.65 -7.32
CA LEU A 33 5.48 -1.85 -7.78
C LEU A 33 5.69 -1.09 -9.08
N ILE A 34 6.84 -0.43 -9.19
CA ILE A 34 7.30 0.19 -10.44
C ILE A 34 8.47 -0.65 -10.94
N GLU A 35 8.31 -1.19 -12.14
CA GLU A 35 9.31 -1.96 -12.85
C GLU A 35 9.87 -1.14 -14.01
N GLU A 36 11.18 -1.17 -14.19
CA GLU A 36 11.89 -0.64 -15.36
C GLU A 36 12.80 -1.74 -15.89
N HIS A 37 12.78 -2.01 -17.20
CA HIS A 37 13.62 -3.05 -17.82
C HIS A 37 13.55 -4.43 -17.11
N ALA A 38 12.36 -4.84 -16.67
CA ALA A 38 12.12 -6.08 -15.91
C ALA A 38 12.79 -6.14 -14.51
N VAL A 39 13.17 -4.99 -13.94
CA VAL A 39 13.69 -4.84 -12.58
C VAL A 39 12.74 -3.96 -11.77
N VAL A 40 12.33 -4.41 -10.58
CA VAL A 40 11.57 -3.56 -9.66
C VAL A 40 12.48 -2.48 -9.12
N ILE A 41 12.25 -1.23 -9.53
CA ILE A 41 13.06 -0.07 -9.12
C ILE A 41 12.46 0.65 -7.90
N ALA A 42 11.16 0.48 -7.65
CA ALA A 42 10.49 1.06 -6.49
C ALA A 42 9.25 0.25 -6.09
N ALA A 43 8.92 0.31 -4.80
CA ALA A 43 7.65 -0.16 -4.26
C ALA A 43 6.99 1.00 -3.50
N ALA A 44 5.78 1.38 -3.90
CA ALA A 44 4.99 2.35 -3.16
C ALA A 44 4.09 1.63 -2.15
N GLY A 45 4.20 2.07 -0.90
CA GLY A 45 3.43 1.58 0.24
C GLY A 45 2.09 2.29 0.41
N ASP A 46 1.58 2.22 1.63
CA ASP A 46 0.34 2.86 2.06
C ASP A 46 0.46 4.37 1.88
N SER A 47 -0.40 4.91 1.02
CA SER A 47 -0.41 6.34 0.71
C SER A 47 -1.35 7.03 1.70
N ALA A 48 -0.87 8.05 2.43
CA ALA A 48 -1.73 8.86 3.30
C ALA A 48 -2.86 9.59 2.53
N PHE A 49 -2.72 9.69 1.20
CA PHE A 49 -3.77 10.18 0.29
C PHE A 49 -4.99 9.24 0.16
N ALA A 50 -4.91 8.01 0.68
CA ALA A 50 -6.08 7.12 0.77
C ALA A 50 -7.07 7.56 1.86
N GLU A 51 -6.63 8.38 2.83
CA GLU A 51 -7.46 8.90 3.92
C GLU A 51 -8.11 10.24 3.56
N SER A 52 -8.74 10.28 2.39
CA SER A 52 -9.56 11.42 1.97
C SER A 52 -10.83 10.93 1.26
N GLY A 53 -11.43 9.88 1.82
CA GLY A 53 -12.70 9.31 1.35
C GLY A 53 -13.63 9.11 2.53
N ASP A 54 -14.28 10.20 2.95
CA ASP A 54 -15.46 10.25 3.82
C ASP A 54 -15.23 10.09 5.35
N PRO A 55 -15.37 11.17 6.16
CA PRO A 55 -15.27 11.10 7.61
C PRO A 55 -16.44 10.35 8.29
N ALA A 56 -17.47 9.89 7.56
CA ALA A 56 -18.63 9.22 8.15
C ALA A 56 -18.34 7.76 8.59
N ARG A 57 -17.16 7.21 8.29
CA ARG A 57 -16.79 5.82 8.61
C ARG A 57 -15.66 5.65 9.62
N ALA A 58 -15.24 6.72 10.30
CA ALA A 58 -14.33 6.66 11.45
C ALA A 58 -15.02 6.03 12.67
N GLY A 59 -15.32 4.73 12.57
CA GLY A 59 -15.85 3.93 13.64
C GLY A 59 -14.76 3.63 14.68
N ILE A 60 -14.98 4.14 15.89
CA ILE A 60 -14.64 3.51 17.17
C ILE A 60 -13.21 2.94 17.33
N GLY A 61 -12.25 3.83 17.53
CA GLY A 61 -11.04 3.49 18.28
C GLY A 61 -11.39 3.26 19.75
N HIS A 62 -11.22 2.02 20.23
CA HIS A 62 -11.48 1.61 21.61
C HIS A 62 -10.66 2.41 22.64
N ALA A 63 -11.40 2.97 23.59
CA ALA A 63 -11.15 3.18 25.02
C ALA A 63 -9.72 2.95 25.57
N GLU A 64 -9.07 4.03 26.01
CA GLU A 64 -8.26 3.99 27.23
C GLU A 64 -9.04 4.66 28.36
N THR A 65 -9.68 3.82 29.18
CA THR A 65 -10.13 4.20 30.50
C THR A 65 -8.88 4.37 31.37
N SER A 66 -8.64 5.58 31.85
CA SER A 66 -7.82 5.78 33.06
C SER A 66 -8.37 6.96 33.82
N SER A 67 -9.41 6.62 34.56
CA SER A 67 -9.81 7.25 35.81
C SER A 67 -8.58 7.54 36.69
N ARG A 68 -8.44 8.80 37.13
CA ARG A 68 -8.06 9.27 38.48
C ARG A 68 -7.94 10.80 38.41
N LEU A 69 -9.04 11.48 38.67
CA LEU A 69 -9.36 12.09 39.97
C LEU A 69 -8.44 13.28 40.25
N ARG A 70 -8.99 14.45 39.94
CA ARG A 70 -8.53 15.76 40.42
C ARG A 70 -8.45 15.72 41.94
N GLN A 71 -7.29 16.05 42.48
CA GLN A 71 -7.16 16.79 43.72
C GLN A 71 -6.29 18.00 43.41
#